data_AF-A0A543F6N0-F1
#
_entry.id   AF-A0A543F6N0-F1
#
_cell.length_a   1.000
_cell.length_b   1.000
_cell.length_c   1.000
_cell.angle_alpha   90.00
_cell.angle_beta   90.00
_cell.angle_gamma   90.00
#
_symmetry.space_group_name_H-M   'P 1'
#
loop_
_entity.id
_entity.type
_entity.pdbx_description
1 polymer ?
#
loop_
_entity_poly.entity_id
_entity_poly.type
_entity_poly.pdbx_seq_one_letter_code
_entity_poly.pdbx_strand_id
1 'polypeptide(L)'
;MERARPLPCGDRTIRNAASSESSATPSDPRHPHRTRTLVGALAVGGALLLSACDSVSGIPGDDPAPAKALTTPPAATAAAAAPTTAQTSILPPPPADAPEVGAVPGVPEAATALRRWAADLESDTITELQEKCWTMAPGNVADMYEDKQTILATIAQPGTATAKTITWKGRAATVTVERGAIATGYACPRVFPAGAEIGPNDADARHMVRRYLARFVGEPLDPADKEGDYPLVCKATPAEWDPNGTGSPTQPPLANNPGKLTGATDFAGQQIFSDRLGSGYLTVEVPVTNSSGVTKIRTFTLAEGDEGYCIGDVSP
;
A
#
# COMPACT_ATOMS: atom_id res chain seq x y z
N MET A 1 43.97 -2.21 -30.02
CA MET A 1 43.00 -1.21 -29.52
C MET A 1 42.92 -1.34 -28.01
N GLU A 2 42.91 -0.20 -27.34
CA GLU A 2 43.17 -0.07 -25.89
C GLU A 2 42.20 -0.87 -25.01
N ARG A 3 42.71 -1.46 -23.91
CA ARG A 3 41.86 -1.90 -22.79
C ARG A 3 41.65 -0.71 -21.84
N ALA A 4 40.42 -0.20 -21.78
CA ALA A 4 40.04 0.81 -20.78
C ALA A 4 40.10 0.21 -19.37
N ARG A 5 40.62 0.99 -18.41
CA ARG A 5 40.70 0.62 -16.98
C ARG A 5 39.44 1.10 -16.25
N PRO A 6 39.00 0.42 -15.16
CA PRO A 6 37.98 0.96 -14.28
C PRO A 6 38.50 2.17 -13.49
N LEU A 7 37.62 3.14 -13.23
CA LEU A 7 37.88 4.26 -12.31
C LEU A 7 37.59 3.84 -10.86
N PRO A 8 38.31 4.37 -9.86
CA PRO A 8 38.09 4.04 -8.45
C PRO A 8 36.88 4.79 -7.87
N CYS A 9 36.17 4.13 -6.93
CA CYS A 9 35.14 4.78 -6.11
C CYS A 9 35.76 5.87 -5.23
N GLY A 10 35.17 7.07 -5.27
CA GLY A 10 35.58 8.19 -4.43
C GLY A 10 35.07 8.05 -3.00
N ASP A 11 35.99 7.99 -2.04
CA ASP A 11 35.74 8.06 -0.60
C ASP A 11 35.11 9.41 -0.23
N ARG A 12 33.92 9.41 0.38
CA ARG A 12 33.21 10.63 0.81
C ARG A 12 33.31 10.79 2.33
N THR A 13 34.47 11.27 2.76
CA THR A 13 34.77 11.59 4.16
C THR A 13 33.71 12.51 4.78
N ILE A 14 33.14 12.09 5.91
CA ILE A 14 32.23 12.91 6.72
C ILE A 14 33.00 14.12 7.27
N ARG A 15 32.54 15.33 6.95
CA ARG A 15 33.04 16.58 7.52
C ARG A 15 32.00 17.15 8.49
N ASN A 16 32.15 16.81 9.77
CA ASN A 16 31.40 17.49 10.84
C ASN A 16 31.94 18.91 11.00
N ALA A 17 31.13 19.91 10.67
CA ALA A 17 31.41 21.30 11.02
C ALA A 17 30.83 21.57 12.42
N ALA A 18 31.71 21.73 13.41
CA ALA A 18 31.32 22.20 14.73
C ALA A 18 31.22 23.74 14.72
N SER A 19 30.05 24.28 15.08
CA SER A 19 29.91 25.68 15.47
C SER A 19 29.84 25.75 16.99
N SER A 20 30.80 26.44 17.59
CA SER A 20 30.85 26.67 19.03
C SER A 20 30.06 27.92 19.39
N GLU A 21 29.16 27.82 20.36
CA GLU A 21 28.78 28.96 21.18
C GLU A 21 29.04 28.68 22.65
N SER A 22 29.52 29.71 23.33
CA SER A 22 30.14 29.66 24.65
C SER A 22 29.30 30.45 25.64
N SER A 23 29.02 29.86 26.80
CA SER A 23 28.58 30.60 27.98
C SER A 23 29.00 29.82 29.21
N ALA A 24 29.78 30.49 30.08
CA ALA A 24 30.42 29.88 31.24
C ALA A 24 30.04 30.63 32.52
N THR A 25 29.72 29.87 33.58
CA THR A 25 29.81 30.33 34.97
C THR A 25 30.16 29.13 35.87
N PRO A 26 30.98 29.26 36.94
CA PRO A 26 31.75 28.12 37.48
C PRO A 26 31.43 27.72 38.94
N SER A 27 32.22 26.75 39.47
CA SER A 27 32.38 26.26 40.87
C SER A 27 31.70 24.89 41.13
N ASP A 28 32.34 23.70 41.15
CA ASP A 28 33.50 23.17 41.94
C ASP A 28 33.07 22.57 43.33
N PRO A 29 33.76 21.59 43.95
CA PRO A 29 34.00 20.20 43.52
C PRO A 29 33.54 19.13 44.54
N ARG A 30 33.54 17.84 44.12
CA ARG A 30 34.08 16.72 44.93
C ARG A 30 34.30 15.40 44.15
N HIS A 31 35.47 14.80 44.37
CA HIS A 31 36.00 13.51 43.87
C HIS A 31 35.64 12.35 44.85
N PRO A 32 36.04 11.06 44.68
CA PRO A 32 36.72 10.37 43.54
C PRO A 32 36.28 8.88 43.23
N HIS A 33 36.98 8.26 42.27
CA HIS A 33 37.31 6.81 42.10
C HIS A 33 36.25 5.73 41.75
N ARG A 34 36.44 5.08 40.58
CA ARG A 34 36.91 3.67 40.48
C ARG A 34 37.43 3.27 39.07
N THR A 35 38.64 2.72 39.09
CA THR A 35 39.36 1.80 38.17
C THR A 35 38.52 0.99 37.16
N ARG A 36 38.85 0.96 35.85
CA ARG A 36 39.94 0.23 35.11
C ARG A 36 39.78 -1.31 34.99
N THR A 37 39.58 -1.81 33.76
CA THR A 37 40.25 -3.02 33.19
C THR A 37 40.25 -2.96 31.64
N LEU A 38 41.27 -3.54 30.97
CA LEU A 38 41.44 -3.51 29.50
C LEU A 38 42.31 -4.69 29.02
N VAL A 39 41.74 -5.63 28.21
CA VAL A 39 42.35 -6.75 27.43
C VAL A 39 41.30 -7.18 26.37
N GLY A 40 41.56 -7.74 25.17
CA GLY A 40 42.78 -7.96 24.39
C GLY A 40 42.66 -9.16 23.39
N ALA A 41 43.42 -9.14 22.28
CA ALA A 41 43.52 -10.13 21.17
C ALA A 41 42.28 -10.29 20.23
N LEU A 42 42.30 -10.33 18.88
CA LEU A 42 43.21 -10.69 17.76
C LEU A 42 43.44 -12.20 17.48
N ALA A 43 42.88 -12.73 16.37
CA ALA A 43 43.63 -13.26 15.21
C ALA A 43 42.82 -14.13 14.18
N VAL A 44 42.88 -13.72 12.90
CA VAL A 44 43.15 -14.53 11.67
C VAL A 44 42.20 -15.68 11.19
N GLY A 45 41.73 -15.54 9.93
CA GLY A 45 42.02 -16.55 8.89
C GLY A 45 40.83 -17.21 8.15
N GLY A 46 40.84 -17.14 6.80
CA GLY A 46 40.10 -18.10 5.95
C GLY A 46 39.30 -17.49 4.79
N ALA A 47 39.93 -17.33 3.63
CA ALA A 47 39.23 -17.11 2.35
C ALA A 47 39.61 -18.23 1.37
N LEU A 48 38.60 -18.90 0.81
CA LEU A 48 38.76 -19.83 -0.31
C LEU A 48 37.64 -19.60 -1.32
N LEU A 49 38.02 -19.21 -2.54
CA LEU A 49 37.16 -19.16 -3.71
C LEU A 49 37.30 -20.50 -4.45
N LEU A 50 36.19 -21.13 -4.80
CA LEU A 50 36.14 -22.11 -5.89
C LEU A 50 34.95 -21.77 -6.80
N SER A 51 35.16 -21.92 -8.10
CA SER A 51 34.35 -21.34 -9.16
C SER A 51 33.75 -22.40 -10.08
N ALA A 52 32.51 -22.12 -10.51
CA ALA A 52 31.94 -22.45 -11.83
C ALA A 52 31.66 -23.92 -12.22
N CYS A 53 30.40 -24.14 -12.67
CA CYS A 53 29.94 -25.04 -13.75
C CYS A 53 30.19 -26.57 -13.59
N ASP A 54 29.41 -27.48 -14.19
CA ASP A 54 28.49 -27.31 -15.34
C ASP A 54 27.37 -28.39 -15.39
N SER A 55 26.32 -28.06 -16.16
CA SER A 55 25.54 -28.92 -17.05
C SER A 55 24.67 -30.12 -16.56
N VAL A 56 23.39 -29.99 -16.94
CA VAL A 56 22.51 -30.98 -17.61
C VAL A 56 21.65 -31.97 -16.79
N SER A 57 20.35 -31.69 -16.82
CA SER A 57 19.21 -32.61 -17.00
C SER A 57 18.00 -31.69 -17.23
N GLY A 58 17.30 -31.66 -18.36
CA GLY A 58 17.20 -32.60 -19.47
C GLY A 58 15.73 -32.65 -19.87
N ILE A 59 15.27 -31.69 -20.67
CA ILE A 59 13.89 -31.66 -21.20
C ILE A 59 13.85 -32.53 -22.46
N PRO A 60 12.84 -33.39 -22.59
CA PRO A 60 12.21 -33.66 -23.89
C PRO A 60 10.73 -33.29 -23.82
N GLY A 61 10.31 -32.33 -24.65
CA GLY A 61 8.98 -31.74 -24.62
C GLY A 61 8.84 -30.61 -25.63
N ASP A 62 9.25 -30.87 -26.87
CA ASP A 62 8.92 -30.00 -28.01
C ASP A 62 7.41 -30.07 -28.27
N ASP A 63 6.71 -28.98 -27.95
CA ASP A 63 5.46 -28.62 -28.62
C ASP A 63 5.41 -27.08 -28.73
N PRO A 64 5.21 -26.51 -29.93
CA PRO A 64 5.20 -25.07 -30.10
C PRO A 64 3.93 -24.47 -29.50
N ALA A 65 4.07 -23.79 -28.35
CA ALA A 65 3.00 -22.97 -27.80
C ALA A 65 2.52 -21.96 -28.86
N PRO A 66 1.22 -21.92 -29.21
CA PRO A 66 0.73 -21.00 -30.22
C PRO A 66 0.95 -19.56 -29.76
N ALA A 67 1.35 -18.69 -30.70
CA ALA A 67 1.61 -17.29 -30.42
C ALA A 67 0.40 -16.64 -29.72
N LYS A 68 0.59 -16.17 -28.48
CA LYS A 68 -0.41 -15.36 -27.78
C LYS A 68 -0.72 -14.14 -28.66
N ALA A 69 -1.95 -14.07 -29.17
CA ALA A 69 -2.41 -12.91 -29.91
C ALA A 69 -2.34 -11.68 -29.01
N LEU A 70 -1.63 -10.64 -29.46
CA LEU A 70 -1.63 -9.32 -28.83
C LEU A 70 -3.00 -8.68 -29.06
N THR A 71 -3.96 -9.00 -28.20
CA THR A 71 -5.22 -8.26 -28.11
C THR A 71 -4.96 -6.93 -27.42
N THR A 72 -4.74 -5.89 -28.23
CA THR A 72 -4.83 -4.49 -27.81
C THR A 72 -6.15 -4.27 -27.05
N PRO A 73 -6.14 -3.74 -25.81
CA PRO A 73 -7.37 -3.35 -25.13
C PRO A 73 -8.15 -2.35 -25.99
N PRO A 74 -9.47 -2.52 -26.20
CA PRO A 74 -10.24 -1.54 -26.94
C PRO A 74 -10.24 -0.19 -26.21
N ALA A 75 -10.05 0.90 -26.94
CA ALA A 75 -10.19 2.24 -26.39
C ALA A 75 -11.63 2.43 -25.88
N ALA A 76 -11.77 2.81 -24.61
CA ALA A 76 -13.08 3.01 -24.01
C ALA A 76 -13.73 4.30 -24.53
N THR A 77 -14.61 4.17 -25.52
CA THR A 77 -15.52 5.25 -25.93
C THR A 77 -16.45 5.58 -24.76
N ALA A 78 -16.50 6.85 -24.36
CA ALA A 78 -17.38 7.30 -23.28
C ALA A 78 -18.86 7.20 -23.67
N ALA A 79 -19.50 6.08 -23.31
CA ALA A 79 -20.94 5.94 -23.33
C ALA A 79 -21.51 6.45 -22.00
N ALA A 80 -22.48 7.37 -22.06
CA ALA A 80 -23.18 7.84 -20.88
C ALA A 80 -24.01 6.70 -20.26
N ALA A 81 -23.55 6.17 -19.13
CA ALA A 81 -24.24 5.12 -18.40
C ALA A 81 -25.50 5.71 -17.72
N ALA A 82 -26.67 5.15 -18.05
CA ALA A 82 -27.85 5.25 -17.21
C ALA A 82 -27.58 4.59 -15.84
N PRO A 83 -28.27 4.97 -14.75
CA PRO A 83 -27.97 4.44 -13.42
C PRO A 83 -28.23 2.92 -13.36
N THR A 84 -27.17 2.14 -13.37
CA THR A 84 -27.20 0.70 -13.13
C THR A 84 -27.68 0.46 -11.70
N THR A 85 -28.79 -0.24 -11.54
CA THR A 85 -29.25 -0.76 -10.25
C THR A 85 -28.14 -1.63 -9.68
N ALA A 86 -27.64 -1.31 -8.48
CA ALA A 86 -26.56 -2.06 -7.85
C ALA A 86 -26.92 -3.55 -7.79
N GLN A 87 -26.06 -4.41 -8.34
CA GLN A 87 -26.19 -5.85 -8.17
C GLN A 87 -25.77 -6.18 -6.74
N THR A 88 -26.73 -6.24 -5.82
CA THR A 88 -26.48 -6.71 -4.46
C THR A 88 -25.98 -8.15 -4.54
N SER A 89 -24.68 -8.35 -4.30
CA SER A 89 -24.11 -9.68 -4.13
C SER A 89 -24.71 -10.27 -2.85
N ILE A 90 -25.70 -11.15 -3.00
CA ILE A 90 -26.35 -11.80 -1.86
C ILE A 90 -25.43 -12.90 -1.36
N LEU A 91 -24.38 -12.51 -0.62
CA LEU A 91 -23.61 -13.46 0.19
C LEU A 91 -24.56 -14.23 1.12
N PRO A 92 -24.27 -15.50 1.44
CA PRO A 92 -25.01 -16.22 2.46
C PRO A 92 -24.96 -15.45 3.80
N PRO A 93 -25.93 -15.68 4.71
CA PRO A 93 -25.87 -15.07 6.03
C PRO A 93 -24.54 -15.39 6.73
N PRO A 94 -24.04 -14.52 7.64
CA PRO A 94 -22.90 -14.84 8.49
C PRO A 94 -23.16 -16.13 9.30
N PRO A 95 -22.10 -16.85 9.72
CA PRO A 95 -22.23 -17.98 10.64
C PRO A 95 -23.08 -17.62 11.88
N ALA A 96 -23.84 -18.58 12.40
CA ALA A 96 -24.75 -18.31 13.52
C ALA A 96 -23.97 -17.94 14.80
N ASP A 97 -22.83 -18.57 14.96
CA ASP A 97 -21.78 -18.41 15.99
C ASP A 97 -20.79 -17.27 15.72
N ALA A 98 -20.90 -16.56 14.59
CA ALA A 98 -20.03 -15.41 14.30
C ALA A 98 -20.11 -14.35 15.41
N PRO A 99 -18.98 -13.72 15.82
CA PRO A 99 -18.95 -12.74 16.90
C PRO A 99 -20.03 -11.65 16.81
N GLU A 100 -20.46 -11.14 17.96
CA GLU A 100 -21.42 -10.04 18.01
C GLU A 100 -20.78 -8.73 17.52
N VAL A 101 -21.50 -8.02 16.65
CA VAL A 101 -21.18 -6.66 16.23
C VAL A 101 -22.31 -5.75 16.68
N GLY A 102 -21.97 -4.73 17.46
CA GLY A 102 -22.95 -3.80 18.00
C GLY A 102 -23.60 -2.97 16.90
N ALA A 103 -24.91 -2.75 17.06
CA ALA A 103 -25.75 -2.12 16.05
C ALA A 103 -25.31 -0.69 15.71
N VAL A 104 -25.54 -0.29 14.47
CA VAL A 104 -25.28 1.06 13.94
C VAL A 104 -26.63 1.72 13.64
N PRO A 105 -27.08 2.71 14.43
CA PRO A 105 -28.34 3.40 14.18
C PRO A 105 -28.40 3.99 12.78
N GLY A 106 -29.45 3.62 12.02
CA GLY A 106 -29.65 4.06 10.63
C GLY A 106 -28.87 3.30 9.57
N VAL A 107 -28.05 2.29 9.92
CA VAL A 107 -27.29 1.46 8.97
C VAL A 107 -27.28 -0.02 9.42
N PRO A 108 -28.45 -0.72 9.46
CA PRO A 108 -28.55 -2.08 10.00
C PRO A 108 -27.69 -3.11 9.25
N GLU A 109 -27.43 -2.92 7.96
CA GLU A 109 -26.58 -3.76 7.12
C GLU A 109 -25.11 -3.78 7.55
N ALA A 110 -24.65 -2.74 8.28
CA ALA A 110 -23.26 -2.61 8.69
C ALA A 110 -22.80 -3.70 9.65
N ALA A 111 -23.65 -4.06 10.61
CA ALA A 111 -23.36 -5.14 11.54
C ALA A 111 -23.26 -6.48 10.80
N THR A 112 -24.17 -6.75 9.85
CA THR A 112 -24.17 -8.00 9.05
C THR A 112 -22.91 -8.14 8.21
N ALA A 113 -22.48 -7.08 7.50
CA ALA A 113 -21.28 -7.12 6.67
C ALA A 113 -20.00 -7.34 7.50
N LEU A 114 -19.94 -6.73 8.69
CA LEU A 114 -18.78 -6.85 9.57
C LEU A 114 -18.78 -8.18 10.37
N ARG A 115 -19.94 -8.78 10.70
CA ARG A 115 -20.01 -10.10 11.36
C ARG A 115 -19.34 -11.21 10.55
N ARG A 116 -19.42 -11.15 9.23
CA ARG A 116 -18.76 -12.13 8.34
C ARG A 116 -17.24 -12.00 8.44
N TRP A 117 -16.70 -10.79 8.37
CA TRP A 117 -15.29 -10.52 8.61
C TRP A 117 -14.85 -10.83 10.06
N ALA A 118 -15.71 -10.63 11.06
CA ALA A 118 -15.39 -10.91 12.46
C ALA A 118 -15.25 -12.42 12.74
N ALA A 119 -16.02 -13.27 12.06
CA ALA A 119 -15.83 -14.72 12.10
C ALA A 119 -14.48 -15.12 11.51
N ASP A 120 -14.16 -14.58 10.32
CA ASP A 120 -12.86 -14.78 9.67
C ASP A 120 -11.70 -14.27 10.54
N LEU A 121 -11.85 -13.13 11.21
CA LEU A 121 -10.86 -12.61 12.16
C LEU A 121 -10.58 -13.62 13.28
N GLU A 122 -11.58 -14.34 13.76
CA GLU A 122 -11.41 -15.35 14.81
C GLU A 122 -10.70 -16.61 14.26
N SER A 123 -11.19 -17.18 13.16
CA SER A 123 -10.71 -18.46 12.61
C SER A 123 -9.40 -18.40 11.83
N ASP A 124 -9.19 -17.33 11.07
CA ASP A 124 -8.23 -17.35 9.96
C ASP A 124 -6.81 -16.93 10.37
N THR A 125 -5.84 -17.34 9.55
CA THR A 125 -4.49 -16.80 9.60
C THR A 125 -4.43 -15.39 9.01
N ILE A 126 -3.37 -14.64 9.36
CA ILE A 126 -3.12 -13.30 8.78
C ILE A 126 -3.00 -13.36 7.24
N THR A 127 -2.45 -14.45 6.67
CA THR A 127 -2.35 -14.62 5.21
C THR A 127 -3.72 -14.74 4.55
N GLU A 128 -4.62 -15.55 5.10
CA GLU A 128 -6.00 -15.69 4.60
C GLU A 128 -6.77 -14.36 4.73
N LEU A 129 -6.55 -13.61 5.81
CA LEU A 129 -7.10 -12.26 5.98
C LEU A 129 -6.49 -11.25 4.98
N GLN A 130 -5.22 -11.40 4.58
CA GLN A 130 -4.60 -10.58 3.53
C GLN A 130 -5.19 -10.86 2.14
N GLU A 131 -5.51 -12.12 1.84
CA GLU A 131 -6.20 -12.51 0.61
C GLU A 131 -7.64 -11.98 0.58
N LYS A 132 -8.38 -12.11 1.68
CA LYS A 132 -9.76 -11.58 1.80
C LYS A 132 -9.82 -10.05 1.82
N CYS A 133 -8.81 -9.38 2.39
CA CYS A 133 -8.68 -7.92 2.48
C CYS A 133 -7.69 -7.35 1.46
N TRP A 134 -7.63 -7.93 0.26
CA TRP A 134 -6.68 -7.60 -0.81
C TRP A 134 -6.70 -6.12 -1.25
N THR A 135 -7.75 -5.35 -0.94
CA THR A 135 -7.81 -3.90 -1.21
C THR A 135 -6.88 -3.08 -0.33
N MET A 136 -6.51 -3.61 0.85
CA MET A 136 -5.61 -3.01 1.84
C MET A 136 -4.17 -3.51 1.67
N ALA A 137 -3.20 -2.70 2.06
CA ALA A 137 -1.80 -3.12 2.05
C ALA A 137 -1.60 -4.35 2.98
N PRO A 138 -0.94 -5.44 2.55
CA PRO A 138 -0.79 -6.64 3.37
C PRO A 138 -0.11 -6.42 4.73
N GLY A 139 0.84 -5.47 4.82
CA GLY A 139 1.43 -5.03 6.09
C GLY A 139 0.40 -4.40 7.02
N ASN A 140 -0.45 -3.50 6.50
CA ASN A 140 -1.54 -2.91 7.29
C ASN A 140 -2.54 -3.97 7.78
N VAL A 141 -2.84 -5.01 6.99
CA VAL A 141 -3.66 -6.15 7.44
C VAL A 141 -3.00 -6.87 8.62
N ALA A 142 -1.69 -7.16 8.51
CA ALA A 142 -0.95 -7.86 9.57
C ALA A 142 -0.89 -7.05 10.87
N ASP A 143 -0.50 -5.77 10.78
CA ASP A 143 -0.34 -4.88 11.92
C ASP A 143 -1.68 -4.56 12.60
N MET A 144 -2.75 -4.31 11.81
CA MET A 144 -4.05 -3.90 12.36
C MET A 144 -4.87 -5.06 12.93
N TYR A 145 -4.64 -6.31 12.52
CA TYR A 145 -5.43 -7.48 12.94
C TYR A 145 -4.69 -8.40 13.94
N GLU A 146 -3.52 -8.00 14.44
CA GLU A 146 -2.74 -8.78 15.42
C GLU A 146 -3.52 -9.00 16.74
N ASP A 147 -4.04 -7.94 17.35
CA ASP A 147 -4.85 -8.02 18.59
C ASP A 147 -6.33 -8.29 18.28
N LYS A 148 -6.60 -9.50 17.78
CA LYS A 148 -7.95 -10.01 17.49
C LYS A 148 -8.95 -9.73 18.62
N GLN A 149 -8.56 -9.93 19.89
CA GLN A 149 -9.46 -9.84 21.03
C GLN A 149 -9.87 -8.39 21.36
N THR A 150 -8.93 -7.43 21.31
CA THR A 150 -9.27 -6.00 21.46
C THR A 150 -10.19 -5.52 20.35
N ILE A 151 -10.02 -6.04 19.13
CA ILE A 151 -10.85 -5.66 17.98
C ILE A 151 -12.27 -6.21 18.12
N LEU A 152 -12.43 -7.50 18.43
CA LEU A 152 -13.73 -8.12 18.69
C LEU A 152 -14.48 -7.42 19.83
N ALA A 153 -13.81 -7.11 20.93
CA ALA A 153 -14.39 -6.35 22.04
C ALA A 153 -14.80 -4.90 21.66
N THR A 154 -14.13 -4.32 20.66
CA THR A 154 -14.42 -2.97 20.13
C THR A 154 -15.63 -2.97 19.22
N ILE A 155 -15.71 -3.91 18.26
CA ILE A 155 -16.85 -3.99 17.32
C ILE A 155 -18.15 -4.45 18.01
N ALA A 156 -18.07 -5.12 19.15
CA ALA A 156 -19.22 -5.47 19.99
C ALA A 156 -19.90 -4.25 20.65
N GLN A 157 -19.24 -3.08 20.72
CA GLN A 157 -19.86 -1.85 21.20
C GLN A 157 -20.87 -1.29 20.17
N PRO A 158 -21.84 -0.44 20.54
CA PRO A 158 -22.67 0.26 19.57
C PRO A 158 -21.83 1.13 18.63
N GLY A 159 -22.11 1.06 17.33
CA GLY A 159 -21.42 1.84 16.31
C GLY A 159 -22.10 3.17 15.99
N THR A 160 -21.38 4.03 15.28
CA THR A 160 -21.85 5.33 14.78
C THR A 160 -21.56 5.44 13.29
N ALA A 161 -22.27 6.31 12.55
CA ALA A 161 -22.05 6.49 11.12
C ALA A 161 -22.12 7.96 10.70
N THR A 162 -21.25 8.34 9.75
CA THR A 162 -21.23 9.65 9.09
C THR A 162 -21.89 9.54 7.70
N ALA A 163 -21.55 10.41 6.74
CA ALA A 163 -21.93 10.25 5.33
C ALA A 163 -21.11 9.16 4.61
N LYS A 164 -19.86 8.92 5.03
CA LYS A 164 -18.89 8.06 4.33
C LYS A 164 -18.37 6.88 5.16
N THR A 165 -18.34 7.01 6.48
CA THR A 165 -17.63 6.09 7.38
C THR A 165 -18.55 5.58 8.48
N ILE A 166 -18.35 4.34 8.89
CA ILE A 166 -18.96 3.71 10.05
C ILE A 166 -17.86 3.43 11.07
N THR A 167 -18.11 3.72 12.34
CA THR A 167 -17.09 3.75 13.38
C THR A 167 -17.59 3.13 14.68
N TRP A 168 -16.83 2.14 15.17
CA TRP A 168 -16.95 1.54 16.50
C TRP A 168 -15.78 2.01 17.36
N LYS A 169 -16.04 2.39 18.62
CA LYS A 169 -15.02 2.91 19.53
C LYS A 169 -14.96 2.07 20.80
N GLY A 170 -13.81 1.47 21.04
CA GLY A 170 -13.47 0.73 22.25
C GLY A 170 -12.60 1.57 23.17
N ARG A 171 -12.07 0.93 24.22
CA ARG A 171 -11.14 1.57 25.16
C ARG A 171 -9.71 1.68 24.62
N ALA A 172 -9.31 0.72 23.80
CA ALA A 172 -7.93 0.59 23.29
C ALA A 172 -7.84 0.74 21.76
N ALA A 173 -8.93 0.52 21.02
CA ALA A 173 -8.98 0.65 19.57
C ALA A 173 -10.19 1.47 19.08
N THR A 174 -10.09 1.98 17.87
CA THR A 174 -11.19 2.48 17.03
C THR A 174 -11.20 1.69 15.74
N VAL A 175 -12.36 1.16 15.37
CA VAL A 175 -12.54 0.34 14.17
C VAL A 175 -13.43 1.12 13.20
N THR A 176 -12.97 1.30 11.97
CA THR A 176 -13.69 2.07 10.94
C THR A 176 -13.89 1.28 9.67
N VAL A 177 -15.04 1.45 9.04
CA VAL A 177 -15.38 0.84 7.75
C VAL A 177 -15.94 1.91 6.82
N GLU A 178 -15.49 1.93 5.56
CA GLU A 178 -16.09 2.75 4.51
C GLU A 178 -17.48 2.24 4.16
N ARG A 179 -18.46 3.14 4.04
CA ARG A 179 -19.86 2.77 3.74
C ARG A 179 -19.99 2.04 2.40
N GLY A 180 -19.15 2.35 1.41
CA GLY A 180 -19.11 1.63 0.14
C GLY A 180 -18.84 0.13 0.31
N ALA A 181 -17.91 -0.23 1.21
CA ALA A 181 -17.56 -1.62 1.48
C ALA A 181 -18.70 -2.43 2.12
N ILE A 182 -19.64 -1.78 2.83
CA ILE A 182 -20.80 -2.45 3.44
C ILE A 182 -21.74 -3.04 2.37
N ALA A 183 -21.91 -2.35 1.23
CA ALA A 183 -22.80 -2.78 0.15
C ALA A 183 -22.36 -4.11 -0.52
N THR A 184 -21.09 -4.50 -0.35
CA THR A 184 -20.55 -5.76 -0.85
C THR A 184 -20.98 -6.97 -0.02
N GLY A 185 -21.44 -6.77 1.23
CA GLY A 185 -21.72 -7.82 2.20
C GLY A 185 -20.48 -8.39 2.94
N TYR A 186 -19.27 -7.93 2.62
CA TYR A 186 -18.04 -8.27 3.33
C TYR A 186 -17.11 -7.06 3.41
N ALA A 187 -16.90 -6.53 4.61
CA ALA A 187 -16.15 -5.30 4.79
C ALA A 187 -14.92 -5.50 5.68
N CYS A 188 -13.74 -5.26 5.13
CA CYS A 188 -12.48 -5.20 5.86
C CYS A 188 -12.34 -3.84 6.56
N PRO A 189 -12.35 -3.78 7.89
CA PRO A 189 -12.18 -2.54 8.61
C PRO A 189 -10.72 -2.11 8.69
N ARG A 190 -10.52 -0.82 8.91
CA ARG A 190 -9.26 -0.29 9.45
C ARG A 190 -9.34 -0.23 10.97
N VAL A 191 -8.25 -0.57 11.64
CA VAL A 191 -8.13 -0.55 13.11
C VAL A 191 -7.05 0.46 13.49
N PHE A 192 -7.39 1.37 14.40
CA PHE A 192 -6.47 2.39 14.90
C PHE A 192 -6.42 2.30 16.44
N PRO A 193 -5.29 2.64 17.08
CA PRO A 193 -5.24 2.85 18.52
C PRO A 193 -6.28 3.90 18.95
N ALA A 194 -6.86 3.75 20.14
CA ALA A 194 -7.87 4.68 20.64
C ALA A 194 -7.30 6.11 20.75
N GLY A 195 -7.95 7.06 20.06
CA GLY A 195 -7.52 8.47 20.02
C GLY A 195 -6.43 8.79 19.01
N ALA A 196 -5.96 7.82 18.22
CA ALA A 196 -5.08 8.08 17.08
C ALA A 196 -5.81 8.82 15.95
N GLU A 197 -5.02 9.45 15.07
CA GLU A 197 -5.51 9.99 13.81
C GLU A 197 -6.00 8.86 12.90
N ILE A 198 -7.13 9.07 12.23
CA ILE A 198 -7.78 8.09 11.35
C ILE A 198 -7.52 8.55 9.92
N GLY A 199 -6.80 7.73 9.17
CA GLY A 199 -6.47 8.02 7.77
C GLY A 199 -5.74 6.88 7.09
N PRO A 200 -5.49 7.00 5.77
CA PRO A 200 -4.61 6.10 5.05
C PRO A 200 -3.15 6.40 5.36
N ASN A 201 -2.26 5.43 5.23
CA ASN A 201 -0.82 5.60 5.45
C ASN A 201 -0.01 5.35 4.16
N ASP A 202 1.29 5.62 4.20
CA ASP A 202 2.18 5.48 3.05
C ASP A 202 2.17 4.05 2.45
N ALA A 203 1.84 3.01 3.23
CA ALA A 203 1.69 1.65 2.72
C ALA A 203 0.43 1.49 1.86
N ASP A 204 -0.68 2.17 2.19
CA ASP A 204 -1.88 2.20 1.35
C ASP A 204 -1.59 2.88 0.00
N ALA A 205 -0.82 3.97 0.00
CA ALA A 205 -0.42 4.64 -1.25
C ALA A 205 0.44 3.72 -2.15
N ARG A 206 1.41 3.01 -1.57
CA ARG A 206 2.21 2.01 -2.31
C ARG A 206 1.36 0.86 -2.83
N HIS A 207 0.37 0.41 -2.06
CA HIS A 207 -0.53 -0.68 -2.46
C HIS A 207 -1.55 -0.26 -3.52
N MET A 208 -2.04 0.98 -3.48
CA MET A 208 -2.85 1.63 -4.52
C MET A 208 -2.15 1.55 -5.88
N VAL A 209 -0.87 1.94 -5.94
CA VAL A 209 -0.05 1.85 -7.16
C VAL A 209 0.26 0.41 -7.55
N ARG A 210 0.52 -0.49 -6.59
CA ARG A 210 0.68 -1.93 -6.86
C ARG A 210 -0.56 -2.51 -7.55
N ARG A 211 -1.77 -2.24 -7.03
CA ARG A 211 -3.05 -2.66 -7.63
C ARG A 211 -3.25 -2.08 -9.02
N TYR A 212 -2.99 -0.79 -9.19
CA TYR A 212 -3.08 -0.12 -10.49
C TYR A 212 -2.16 -0.78 -11.53
N LEU A 213 -0.88 -0.99 -11.20
CA LEU A 213 0.07 -1.67 -12.09
C LEU A 213 -0.31 -3.13 -12.37
N ALA A 214 -0.73 -3.87 -11.35
CA ALA A 214 -1.19 -5.26 -11.45
C ALA A 214 -2.33 -5.41 -12.49
N ARG A 215 -3.34 -4.52 -12.45
CA ARG A 215 -4.39 -4.46 -13.49
C ARG A 215 -3.82 -4.17 -14.87
N PHE A 216 -2.89 -3.23 -15.00
CA PHE A 216 -2.33 -2.79 -16.28
C PHE A 216 -1.50 -3.88 -16.98
N VAL A 217 -0.80 -4.72 -16.23
CA VAL A 217 -0.04 -5.86 -16.80
C VAL A 217 -0.88 -7.12 -17.00
N GLY A 218 -2.16 -7.10 -16.60
CA GLY A 218 -3.10 -8.21 -16.77
C GLY A 218 -3.09 -9.24 -15.63
N GLU A 219 -2.50 -8.90 -14.49
CA GLU A 219 -2.39 -9.74 -13.29
C GLU A 219 -3.02 -9.04 -12.06
N PRO A 220 -4.31 -8.64 -12.10
CA PRO A 220 -4.96 -7.96 -10.98
C PRO A 220 -4.95 -8.85 -9.72
N LEU A 221 -4.87 -8.21 -8.53
CA LEU A 221 -4.76 -8.95 -7.26
C LEU A 221 -6.03 -9.76 -6.94
N ASP A 222 -7.18 -9.34 -7.46
CA ASP A 222 -8.45 -10.05 -7.42
C ASP A 222 -9.18 -9.85 -8.77
N PRO A 223 -9.90 -10.85 -9.33
CA PRO A 223 -10.65 -10.69 -10.58
C PRO A 223 -11.76 -9.63 -10.59
N ALA A 224 -12.22 -9.20 -9.41
CA ALA A 224 -13.14 -8.09 -9.21
C ALA A 224 -12.43 -6.72 -9.11
N ASP A 225 -11.10 -6.67 -9.10
CA ASP A 225 -10.31 -5.42 -9.00
C ASP A 225 -10.39 -4.60 -10.30
N LYS A 226 -11.51 -3.89 -10.46
CA LYS A 226 -11.85 -3.09 -11.65
C LYS A 226 -12.12 -1.65 -11.26
N GLU A 227 -11.83 -0.72 -12.17
CA GLU A 227 -11.95 0.72 -11.90
C GLU A 227 -13.39 1.18 -11.61
N GLY A 228 -14.40 0.49 -12.12
CA GLY A 228 -15.81 0.80 -11.83
C GLY A 228 -16.28 0.37 -10.45
N ASP A 229 -15.70 -0.70 -9.90
CA ASP A 229 -16.10 -1.31 -8.63
C ASP A 229 -15.19 -0.84 -7.47
N TYR A 230 -13.90 -0.66 -7.77
CA TYR A 230 -12.85 -0.17 -6.87
C TYR A 230 -12.03 0.89 -7.60
N PRO A 231 -12.44 2.18 -7.61
CA PRO A 231 -11.70 3.22 -8.30
C PRO A 231 -10.32 3.45 -7.69
N LEU A 232 -9.28 3.52 -8.53
CA LEU A 232 -7.90 3.85 -8.13
C LEU A 232 -7.45 5.19 -8.73
N VAL A 233 -8.10 5.68 -9.79
CA VAL A 233 -7.81 6.95 -10.44
C VAL A 233 -8.65 8.06 -9.81
N CYS A 234 -8.04 9.23 -9.57
CA CYS A 234 -8.76 10.38 -9.04
C CYS A 234 -9.89 10.82 -9.98
N LYS A 235 -11.04 11.19 -9.41
CA LYS A 235 -12.21 11.66 -10.16
C LYS A 235 -11.87 12.96 -10.90
N ALA A 236 -12.33 13.09 -12.16
CA ALA A 236 -12.12 14.30 -12.96
C ALA A 236 -12.93 15.52 -12.46
N THR A 237 -13.97 15.30 -11.65
CA THR A 237 -14.88 16.32 -11.14
C THR A 237 -15.26 16.00 -9.69
N PRO A 238 -15.23 16.97 -8.75
CA PRO A 238 -14.74 18.34 -8.91
C PRO A 238 -13.24 18.43 -9.26
N ALA A 239 -12.83 19.56 -9.82
CA ALA A 239 -11.44 19.82 -10.17
C ALA A 239 -10.68 20.31 -8.93
N GLU A 240 -10.10 19.38 -8.17
CA GLU A 240 -9.42 19.64 -6.88
C GLU A 240 -7.90 19.33 -6.93
N TRP A 241 -7.36 19.02 -8.12
CA TRP A 241 -5.97 18.59 -8.28
C TRP A 241 -4.98 19.76 -8.31
N ASP A 242 -4.19 19.91 -7.25
CA ASP A 242 -3.16 20.93 -7.08
C ASP A 242 -1.94 20.41 -6.26
N PRO A 243 -1.19 19.40 -6.77
CA PRO A 243 -0.05 18.81 -6.06
C PRO A 243 1.12 19.78 -5.82
N ASN A 244 1.14 20.91 -6.52
CA ASN A 244 2.18 21.94 -6.40
C ASN A 244 1.76 23.13 -5.51
N GLY A 245 0.56 23.11 -4.91
CA GLY A 245 0.08 24.19 -4.04
C GLY A 245 -0.05 25.54 -4.72
N THR A 246 -0.44 25.57 -6.00
CA THR A 246 -0.58 26.78 -6.82
C THR A 246 -1.78 27.65 -6.44
N GLY A 247 -2.75 27.10 -5.70
CA GLY A 247 -4.04 27.73 -5.40
C GLY A 247 -5.00 27.76 -6.59
N SER A 248 -4.68 27.05 -7.68
CA SER A 248 -5.48 26.99 -8.91
C SER A 248 -5.72 25.52 -9.31
N PRO A 249 -6.65 24.82 -8.63
CA PRO A 249 -6.82 23.39 -8.84
C PRO A 249 -7.36 23.07 -10.24
N THR A 250 -6.96 21.90 -10.71
CA THR A 250 -7.23 21.40 -12.07
C THR A 250 -7.90 20.03 -12.01
N GLN A 251 -8.17 19.43 -13.17
CA GLN A 251 -8.55 18.02 -13.22
C GLN A 251 -7.29 17.14 -13.14
N PRO A 252 -7.31 16.01 -12.42
CA PRO A 252 -6.20 15.07 -12.38
C PRO A 252 -5.79 14.62 -13.81
N PRO A 253 -4.52 14.79 -14.23
CA PRO A 253 -4.08 14.45 -15.59
C PRO A 253 -4.37 13.00 -16.02
N LEU A 254 -4.34 12.05 -15.09
CA LEU A 254 -4.61 10.64 -15.36
C LEU A 254 -6.10 10.36 -15.65
N ALA A 255 -7.01 11.11 -15.03
CA ALA A 255 -8.45 10.96 -15.24
C ALA A 255 -8.85 11.26 -16.70
N ASN A 256 -8.14 12.20 -17.32
CA ASN A 256 -8.32 12.58 -18.73
C ASN A 256 -7.43 11.77 -19.70
N ASN A 257 -6.49 10.95 -19.20
CA ASN A 257 -5.60 10.13 -20.01
C ASN A 257 -5.28 8.79 -19.32
N PRO A 258 -6.26 7.88 -19.18
CA PRO A 258 -6.05 6.58 -18.54
C PRO A 258 -5.05 5.69 -19.30
N GLY A 259 -4.76 5.98 -20.57
CA GLY A 259 -3.79 5.26 -21.40
C GLY A 259 -2.31 5.55 -21.10
N LYS A 260 -1.96 6.32 -20.06
CA LYS A 260 -0.57 6.70 -19.76
C LYS A 260 0.40 5.52 -19.56
N LEU A 261 -0.09 4.34 -19.18
CA LEU A 261 0.70 3.10 -19.05
C LEU A 261 0.49 2.08 -20.18
N THR A 262 -0.15 2.45 -21.29
CA THR A 262 -0.32 1.53 -22.43
C THR A 262 1.04 1.02 -22.92
N GLY A 263 1.20 -0.30 -22.94
CA GLY A 263 2.46 -0.97 -23.31
C GLY A 263 3.38 -1.29 -22.13
N ALA A 264 2.99 -1.02 -20.88
CA ALA A 264 3.58 -1.68 -19.71
C ALA A 264 3.30 -3.20 -19.75
N THR A 265 4.26 -4.01 -19.34
CA THR A 265 4.16 -5.49 -19.36
C THR A 265 4.63 -6.16 -18.07
N ASP A 266 5.40 -5.44 -17.24
CA ASP A 266 5.90 -5.93 -15.95
C ASP A 266 6.28 -4.74 -15.05
N PHE A 267 6.35 -4.94 -13.74
CA PHE A 267 6.80 -3.94 -12.77
C PHE A 267 7.48 -4.59 -11.56
N ALA A 268 8.50 -3.93 -11.02
CA ALA A 268 9.21 -4.42 -9.84
C ALA A 268 8.37 -4.20 -8.56
N GLY A 269 7.35 -5.04 -8.34
CA GLY A 269 6.38 -4.91 -7.23
C GLY A 269 6.92 -5.04 -5.80
N GLN A 270 8.23 -5.25 -5.64
CA GLN A 270 8.97 -5.21 -4.37
C GLN A 270 9.89 -3.98 -4.24
N GLN A 271 9.97 -3.14 -5.28
CA GLN A 271 10.75 -1.90 -5.35
C GLN A 271 9.80 -0.73 -5.54
N ILE A 272 8.83 -0.61 -4.63
CA ILE A 272 7.84 0.46 -4.60
C ILE A 272 8.24 1.39 -3.44
N PHE A 273 8.62 2.62 -3.76
CA PHE A 273 9.03 3.63 -2.78
C PHE A 273 8.00 4.76 -2.73
N SER A 274 7.91 5.48 -1.62
CA SER A 274 6.96 6.58 -1.43
C SER A 274 7.63 7.75 -0.73
N ASP A 275 7.34 8.98 -1.17
CA ASP A 275 7.80 10.22 -0.53
C ASP A 275 6.66 11.26 -0.49
N ARG A 276 6.62 12.08 0.57
CA ARG A 276 5.54 13.06 0.78
C ARG A 276 5.85 14.36 0.05
N LEU A 277 4.94 14.77 -0.84
CA LEU A 277 5.09 15.99 -1.64
C LEU A 277 4.58 17.24 -0.90
N GLY A 278 3.51 17.08 -0.11
CA GLY A 278 2.89 18.16 0.65
C GLY A 278 1.67 17.70 1.45
N SER A 279 0.89 18.65 1.97
CA SER A 279 -0.36 18.34 2.68
C SER A 279 -1.40 17.75 1.73
N GLY A 280 -1.68 16.44 1.86
CA GLY A 280 -2.63 15.71 1.04
C GLY A 280 -2.08 15.16 -0.28
N TYR A 281 -0.76 15.22 -0.53
CA TYR A 281 -0.14 14.67 -1.74
C TYR A 281 1.13 13.88 -1.44
N LEU A 282 1.28 12.74 -2.13
CA LEU A 282 2.38 11.80 -1.97
C LEU A 282 2.77 11.24 -3.34
N THR A 283 4.06 11.05 -3.58
CA THR A 283 4.59 10.41 -4.79
C THR A 283 4.99 8.97 -4.49
N VAL A 284 4.74 8.07 -5.44
CA VAL A 284 5.18 6.66 -5.39
C VAL A 284 6.02 6.36 -6.62
N GLU A 285 7.20 5.79 -6.42
CA GLU A 285 8.15 5.45 -7.49
C GLU A 285 8.23 3.94 -7.66
N VAL A 286 8.08 3.48 -8.92
CA VAL A 286 8.15 2.05 -9.27
C VAL A 286 8.93 1.84 -10.58
N PRO A 287 9.88 0.89 -10.66
CA PRO A 287 10.43 0.41 -11.92
C PRO A 287 9.35 -0.33 -12.73
N VAL A 288 9.01 0.19 -13.91
CA VAL A 288 8.03 -0.39 -14.85
C VAL A 288 8.73 -0.75 -16.16
N THR A 289 8.51 -1.98 -16.63
CA THR A 289 9.04 -2.52 -17.87
C THR A 289 7.98 -2.45 -18.97
N ASN A 290 8.37 -1.99 -20.16
CA ASN A 290 7.49 -1.93 -21.32
C ASN A 290 7.65 -3.12 -22.27
N SER A 291 6.76 -3.22 -23.27
CA SER A 291 6.76 -4.26 -24.31
C SER A 291 8.01 -4.32 -25.19
N SER A 292 8.91 -3.33 -25.09
CA SER A 292 10.24 -3.35 -25.73
C SER A 292 11.35 -3.87 -24.80
N GLY A 293 11.00 -4.37 -23.61
CA GLY A 293 11.93 -4.84 -22.58
C GLY A 293 12.66 -3.72 -21.84
N VAL A 294 12.24 -2.45 -21.98
CA VAL A 294 12.91 -1.31 -21.34
C VAL A 294 12.24 -0.99 -20.02
N THR A 295 12.98 -1.18 -18.92
CA THR A 295 12.58 -0.75 -17.58
C THR A 295 12.95 0.71 -17.34
N LYS A 296 12.03 1.49 -16.77
CA LYS A 296 12.25 2.85 -16.27
C LYS A 296 11.50 3.05 -14.96
N ILE A 297 11.98 3.93 -14.09
CA ILE A 297 11.15 4.42 -12.98
C ILE A 297 9.91 5.13 -13.55
N ARG A 298 8.80 5.03 -12.84
CA ARG A 298 7.59 5.83 -13.04
C ARG A 298 7.23 6.44 -11.71
N THR A 299 6.99 7.74 -11.71
CA THR A 299 6.52 8.47 -10.53
C THR A 299 5.03 8.70 -10.67
N PHE A 300 4.28 8.09 -9.75
CA PHE A 300 2.85 8.21 -9.59
C PHE A 300 2.59 9.29 -8.55
N THR A 301 1.78 10.30 -8.88
CA THR A 301 1.35 11.30 -7.89
C THR A 301 -0.04 10.93 -7.41
N LEU A 302 -0.21 10.84 -6.10
CA LEU A 302 -1.46 10.49 -5.44
C LEU A 302 -1.98 11.68 -4.62
N ALA A 303 -3.30 11.84 -4.61
CA ALA A 303 -4.00 12.70 -3.67
C ALA A 303 -4.59 11.86 -2.54
N GLU A 304 -4.57 12.40 -1.32
CA GLU A 304 -5.22 11.84 -0.13
C GLU A 304 -6.65 12.38 -0.02
N GLY A 305 -7.61 11.54 0.33
CA GLY A 305 -9.00 11.93 0.56
C GLY A 305 -9.71 11.05 1.59
N ASP A 306 -10.97 11.38 1.88
CA ASP A 306 -11.78 10.73 2.94
C ASP A 306 -11.96 9.21 2.78
N GLU A 307 -11.73 8.67 1.57
CA GLU A 307 -11.89 7.26 1.18
C GLU A 307 -10.53 6.64 0.78
N GLY A 308 -9.43 7.19 1.31
CA GLY A 308 -8.07 6.76 1.01
C GLY A 308 -7.39 7.58 -0.10
N TYR A 309 -6.36 7.00 -0.71
CA TYR A 309 -5.63 7.65 -1.81
C TYR A 309 -6.28 7.42 -3.18
N CYS A 310 -6.05 8.33 -4.12
CA CYS A 310 -6.28 8.11 -5.55
C CYS A 310 -5.07 8.55 -6.38
N ILE A 311 -4.85 7.92 -7.52
CA ILE A 311 -3.76 8.28 -8.47
C ILE A 311 -4.26 9.36 -9.41
N GLY A 312 -3.64 10.53 -9.40
CA GLY A 312 -4.03 11.65 -10.26
C GLY A 312 -3.06 11.94 -11.40
N ASP A 313 -1.79 11.53 -11.29
CA ASP A 313 -0.83 11.64 -12.39
C ASP A 313 0.19 10.49 -12.42
N VAL A 314 0.77 10.26 -13.61
CA VAL A 314 1.90 9.35 -13.85
C VAL A 314 2.91 10.06 -14.75
N SER A 315 4.17 10.10 -14.33
CA SER A 315 5.28 10.78 -15.02
C SER A 315 6.48 9.86 -15.31
N PRO A 316 7.33 10.19 -16.30
CA PRO A 316 8.39 9.30 -16.81
C PRO A 316 9.65 9.17 -15.96
#